data_AF-A0A437M9V8-F1
#
_entry.id   AF-A0A437M9V8-F1
#
_cell.length_a   1.000
_cell.length_b   1.000
_cell.length_c   1.000
_cell.angle_alpha   90.00
_cell.angle_beta   90.00
_cell.angle_gamma   90.00
#
_symmetry.space_group_name_H-M   'P 1'
#
loop_
_entity.id
_entity.type
_entity.pdbx_description
1 polymer ?
#
loop_
_entity_poly.entity_id
_entity_poly.type
_entity_poly.pdbx_seq_one_letter_code
_entity_poly.pdbx_strand_id
1 'polypeptide(L)'
;MLQSLDIFTLGVCSTLASSAFGTVFFALWRRDPAERHLLHWALSSWIYAVVLVGLFASVGHSLALGAMFFALMGFTDILVVSGVYRLNGETPFRRWMIVPILAPPIGHSLPILLGVADHSPLAEVSEAIGLAIAMGLSGLAVFARAAASIRAARRSRASRSWPIFPAISP
;
A
#
# COMPACT_ATOMS: atom_id res chain seq x y z
N MET A 1 20.18 -7.76 -23.44
CA MET A 1 19.01 -7.59 -24.34
C MET A 1 17.66 -7.43 -23.62
N LEU A 2 17.56 -7.68 -22.30
CA LEU A 2 16.36 -7.35 -21.48
C LEU A 2 16.39 -5.93 -20.87
N GLN A 3 17.37 -5.10 -21.23
CA GLN A 3 17.64 -3.78 -20.61
C GLN A 3 16.78 -2.64 -21.16
N SER A 4 15.99 -2.88 -22.21
CA SER A 4 15.11 -1.88 -22.84
C SER A 4 13.64 -2.11 -22.50
N LEU A 5 13.34 -2.79 -21.38
CA LEU A 5 11.97 -2.76 -20.87
C LEU A 5 11.75 -1.35 -20.32
N ASP A 6 11.21 -0.52 -21.22
CA ASP A 6 11.09 0.91 -21.05
C ASP A 6 10.26 1.22 -19.80
N ILE A 7 10.73 2.17 -18.98
CA ILE A 7 10.08 2.60 -17.74
C ILE A 7 8.65 3.04 -18.04
N PHE A 8 8.43 3.62 -19.22
CA PHE A 8 7.11 3.96 -19.73
C PHE A 8 6.19 2.75 -19.86
N THR A 9 6.68 1.64 -20.42
CA THR A 9 5.89 0.40 -20.58
C THR A 9 5.52 -0.17 -19.21
N LEU A 10 6.45 -0.18 -18.26
CA LEU A 10 6.19 -0.61 -16.89
C LEU A 10 5.13 0.28 -16.21
N GLY A 11 5.19 1.59 -16.46
CA GLY A 11 4.20 2.56 -15.98
C GLY A 11 2.79 2.28 -16.50
N VAL A 12 2.65 2.09 -17.81
CA VAL A 12 1.36 1.77 -18.46
C VAL A 12 0.80 0.44 -17.96
N CYS A 13 1.64 -0.60 -17.89
CA CYS A 13 1.23 -1.91 -17.37
C CYS A 13 0.77 -1.82 -15.91
N SER A 14 1.50 -1.11 -15.07
CA SER A 14 1.13 -0.89 -13.67
C SER A 14 -0.20 -0.14 -13.56
N THR A 15 -0.39 0.90 -14.38
CA THR A 15 -1.64 1.69 -14.41
C THR A 15 -2.83 0.83 -14.83
N LEU A 16 -2.69 0.01 -15.87
CA LEU A 16 -3.73 -0.91 -16.33
C LEU A 16 -4.05 -1.97 -15.26
N ALA A 17 -3.03 -2.57 -14.65
CA ALA A 17 -3.22 -3.54 -13.58
C ALA A 17 -3.96 -2.93 -12.39
N SER A 18 -3.55 -1.74 -11.93
CA SER A 18 -4.19 -1.06 -10.80
C SER A 18 -5.62 -0.62 -11.11
N SER A 19 -5.92 -0.13 -12.31
CA SER A 19 -7.31 0.19 -12.70
C SER A 19 -8.20 -1.05 -12.78
N ALA A 20 -7.68 -2.18 -13.27
CA ALA A 20 -8.39 -3.46 -13.29
C ALA A 20 -8.67 -3.96 -11.87
N PHE A 21 -7.65 -3.98 -10.98
CA PHE A 21 -7.85 -4.36 -9.58
C PHE A 21 -8.84 -3.45 -8.86
N GLY A 22 -8.75 -2.14 -9.08
CA GLY A 22 -9.70 -1.18 -8.53
C GLY A 22 -11.14 -1.50 -8.93
N THR A 23 -11.34 -1.82 -10.21
CA THR A 23 -12.65 -2.21 -10.76
C THR A 23 -13.16 -3.53 -10.19
N VAL A 24 -12.30 -4.54 -10.07
CA VAL A 24 -12.64 -5.84 -9.47
C VAL A 24 -13.04 -5.69 -8.00
N PHE A 25 -12.23 -5.00 -7.19
CA PHE A 25 -12.55 -4.77 -5.79
C PHE A 25 -13.84 -3.98 -5.61
N PHE A 26 -14.07 -2.98 -6.45
CA PHE A 26 -15.31 -2.21 -6.43
C PHE A 26 -16.52 -3.06 -6.82
N ALA A 27 -16.41 -3.91 -7.85
CA ALA A 27 -17.48 -4.82 -8.25
C ALA A 27 -17.81 -5.84 -7.15
N LEU A 28 -16.80 -6.38 -6.47
CA LEU A 28 -16.99 -7.26 -5.31
C LEU A 28 -17.66 -6.53 -4.14
N TRP A 29 -17.22 -5.29 -3.85
CA TRP A 29 -17.86 -4.46 -2.84
C TRP A 29 -19.33 -4.14 -3.16
N ARG A 30 -19.67 -3.93 -4.44
CA ARG A 30 -21.06 -3.73 -4.85
C ARG A 30 -21.95 -4.95 -4.59
N ARG A 31 -21.37 -6.16 -4.63
CA ARG A 31 -22.09 -7.41 -4.33
C ARG A 31 -22.30 -7.58 -2.82
N ASP A 32 -21.32 -7.19 -2.00
CA ASP A 32 -21.41 -7.22 -0.55
C ASP A 32 -20.89 -5.92 0.09
N PRO A 33 -21.75 -4.90 0.25
CA PRO A 33 -21.34 -3.62 0.80
C PRO A 33 -20.90 -3.66 2.27
N ALA A 34 -21.18 -4.76 2.99
CA ALA A 34 -20.70 -4.95 4.35
C ALA A 34 -19.17 -5.09 4.39
N GLU A 35 -18.56 -5.59 3.32
CA GLU A 35 -17.12 -5.81 3.18
C GLU A 35 -16.37 -4.52 2.81
N ARG A 36 -16.39 -3.54 3.73
CA ARG A 36 -15.79 -2.20 3.53
C ARG A 36 -14.29 -2.23 3.24
N HIS A 37 -13.59 -3.31 3.56
CA HIS A 37 -12.16 -3.45 3.27
C HIS A 37 -11.90 -3.44 1.75
N LEU A 38 -12.81 -4.01 0.95
CA LEU A 38 -12.76 -4.00 -0.52
C LEU A 38 -12.80 -2.58 -1.09
N LEU A 39 -13.57 -1.69 -0.48
CA LEU A 39 -13.63 -0.28 -0.91
C LEU A 39 -12.30 0.44 -0.69
N HIS A 40 -11.57 0.15 0.39
CA HIS A 40 -10.27 0.77 0.66
C HIS A 40 -9.24 0.28 -0.37
N TRP A 41 -9.25 -1.02 -0.70
CA TRP A 41 -8.38 -1.58 -1.73
C TRP A 41 -8.74 -1.05 -3.13
N ALA A 42 -10.02 -0.92 -3.45
CA ALA A 42 -10.47 -0.32 -4.70
C ALA A 42 -9.96 1.12 -4.85
N LEU A 43 -10.19 1.94 -3.81
CA LEU A 43 -9.77 3.33 -3.78
C LEU A 43 -8.25 3.46 -3.87
N SER A 44 -7.51 2.60 -3.16
CA SER A 44 -6.05 2.54 -3.25
C SER A 44 -5.59 2.30 -4.69
N SER A 45 -6.15 1.32 -5.38
CA SER A 45 -5.72 0.97 -6.72
C SER A 45 -6.06 2.06 -7.75
N TRP A 46 -7.22 2.70 -7.64
CA TRP A 46 -7.57 3.82 -8.52
C TRP A 46 -6.74 5.07 -8.27
N ILE A 47 -6.54 5.47 -7.00
CA ILE A 47 -5.68 6.61 -6.68
C ILE A 47 -4.26 6.35 -7.20
N TYR A 48 -3.73 5.13 -7.02
CA TYR A 48 -2.41 4.78 -7.53
C TYR A 48 -2.32 4.92 -9.05
N ALA A 49 -3.32 4.43 -9.79
CA ALA A 49 -3.39 4.60 -11.24
C ALA A 49 -3.43 6.10 -11.65
N VAL A 50 -4.23 6.92 -10.96
CA VAL A 50 -4.30 8.37 -11.19
C VAL A 50 -2.97 9.05 -10.91
N VAL A 51 -2.28 8.67 -9.83
CA VAL A 51 -0.98 9.22 -9.46
C VAL A 51 0.08 8.87 -10.51
N LEU A 52 0.12 7.62 -10.99
CA LEU A 52 1.04 7.23 -12.06
C LEU A 52 0.78 8.04 -13.33
N VAL A 53 -0.47 8.15 -13.76
CA VAL A 53 -0.83 8.96 -14.94
C VAL A 53 -0.43 10.43 -14.73
N GLY A 54 -0.69 10.99 -13.54
CA GLY A 54 -0.32 12.36 -13.22
C GLY A 54 1.19 12.60 -13.23
N LEU A 55 1.98 11.68 -12.66
CA LEU A 55 3.44 11.75 -12.69
C LEU A 55 3.98 11.69 -14.12
N PHE A 56 3.43 10.82 -14.99
CA PHE A 56 3.86 10.75 -16.39
C PHE A 56 3.39 11.94 -17.25
N ALA A 57 2.19 12.46 -16.98
CA ALA A 57 1.58 13.50 -17.80
C ALA A 57 2.13 14.90 -17.50
N SER A 58 2.74 15.12 -16.34
CA SER A 58 3.29 16.42 -16.01
C SER A 58 4.81 16.39 -16.16
N VAL A 59 5.35 17.23 -17.05
CA VAL A 59 6.79 17.44 -17.21
C VAL A 59 7.08 18.80 -16.60
N GLY A 60 7.99 18.87 -15.62
CA GLY A 60 8.36 20.12 -14.94
C GLY A 60 7.37 20.60 -13.89
N HIS A 61 6.85 19.69 -13.04
CA HIS A 61 5.90 20.02 -11.98
C HIS A 61 6.41 21.12 -11.04
N SER A 62 5.48 21.90 -10.50
CA SER A 62 5.78 22.68 -9.30
C SER A 62 6.06 21.73 -8.12
N LEU A 63 6.97 22.14 -7.23
CA LEU A 63 7.31 21.42 -6.00
C LEU A 63 6.07 20.94 -5.22
N ALA A 64 5.03 21.79 -5.17
CA ALA A 64 3.78 21.48 -4.48
C ALA A 64 3.02 20.31 -5.13
N LEU A 65 2.99 20.25 -6.45
CA LEU A 65 2.29 19.20 -7.18
C LEU A 65 3.04 17.87 -7.08
N GLY A 66 4.38 17.89 -7.16
CA GLY A 66 5.23 16.73 -6.90
C GLY A 66 5.02 16.18 -5.49
N ALA A 67 5.14 17.04 -4.47
CA ALA A 67 4.88 16.66 -3.08
C ALA A 67 3.46 16.08 -2.88
N MET A 68 2.45 16.63 -3.55
CA MET A 68 1.09 16.09 -3.50
C MET A 68 1.01 14.66 -4.06
N PHE A 69 1.63 14.38 -5.21
CA PHE A 69 1.67 13.03 -5.78
C PHE A 69 2.39 12.04 -4.87
N PHE A 70 3.52 12.43 -4.28
CA PHE A 70 4.23 11.60 -3.30
C PHE A 70 3.42 11.37 -2.02
N ALA A 71 2.68 12.37 -1.53
CA ALA A 71 1.77 12.19 -0.40
C ALA A 71 0.63 11.21 -0.74
N LEU A 72 0.09 11.29 -1.96
CA LEU A 72 -0.93 10.37 -2.45
C LEU A 72 -0.38 8.95 -2.58
N MET A 73 0.87 8.76 -3.04
CA MET A 73 1.54 7.44 -3.03
C MET A 73 1.53 6.83 -1.62
N GLY A 74 2.03 7.58 -0.62
CA GLY A 74 2.01 7.12 0.77
C GLY A 74 0.59 6.86 1.29
N PHE A 75 -0.39 7.66 0.85
CA PHE A 75 -1.79 7.44 1.19
C PHE A 75 -2.37 6.15 0.60
N THR A 76 -1.98 5.77 -0.62
CA THR A 76 -2.40 4.48 -1.21
C THR A 76 -1.90 3.29 -0.38
N ASP A 77 -0.66 3.32 0.09
CA ASP A 77 -0.13 2.28 0.98
C ASP A 77 -0.96 2.18 2.28
N ILE A 78 -1.33 3.32 2.86
CA ILE A 78 -2.18 3.35 4.05
C ILE A 78 -3.59 2.83 3.76
N LEU A 79 -4.15 3.07 2.58
CA LEU A 79 -5.44 2.48 2.21
C LEU A 79 -5.37 0.95 2.16
N VAL A 80 -4.30 0.38 1.62
CA VAL A 80 -4.06 -1.08 1.67
C VAL A 80 -4.03 -1.59 3.10
N VAL A 81 -3.20 -0.96 3.95
CA VAL A 81 -3.07 -1.33 5.37
C VAL A 81 -4.42 -1.18 6.07
N SER A 82 -5.13 -0.08 5.88
CA SER A 82 -6.44 0.16 6.50
C SER A 82 -7.48 -0.90 6.11
N GLY A 83 -7.44 -1.39 4.85
CA GLY A 83 -8.25 -2.52 4.40
C GLY A 83 -7.89 -3.81 5.16
N VAL A 84 -6.62 -4.08 5.42
CA VAL A 84 -6.18 -5.21 6.27
C VAL A 84 -6.68 -5.06 7.72
N TYR A 85 -6.66 -3.85 8.29
CA TYR A 85 -7.23 -3.62 9.63
C TYR A 85 -8.75 -3.85 9.64
N ARG A 86 -9.47 -3.35 8.63
CA ARG A 86 -10.91 -3.58 8.46
C ARG A 86 -11.26 -5.06 8.32
N LEU A 87 -10.48 -5.80 7.53
CA LEU A 87 -10.66 -7.24 7.34
C LEU A 87 -10.55 -8.00 8.67
N ASN A 88 -9.71 -7.53 9.59
CA ASN A 88 -9.55 -8.11 10.93
C ASN A 88 -10.55 -7.55 11.96
N GLY A 89 -11.51 -6.71 11.57
CA GLY A 89 -12.47 -6.08 12.47
C GLY A 89 -11.87 -4.98 13.37
N GLU A 90 -10.68 -4.47 13.05
CA GLU A 90 -10.00 -3.42 13.81
C GLU A 90 -10.30 -2.02 13.26
N THR A 91 -9.89 -0.99 14.01
CA THR A 91 -9.97 0.41 13.58
C THR A 91 -9.07 0.67 12.36
N PRO A 92 -9.59 1.23 11.25
CA PRO A 92 -8.85 1.37 9.99
C PRO A 92 -7.64 2.31 10.05
N PHE A 93 -7.75 3.40 10.81
CA PHE A 93 -6.74 4.46 10.85
C PHE A 93 -6.10 4.55 12.23
N ARG A 94 -4.77 4.59 12.26
CA ARG A 94 -3.97 4.71 13.48
C ARG A 94 -2.99 5.87 13.33
N ARG A 95 -2.61 6.50 14.45
CA ARG A 95 -1.73 7.69 14.45
C ARG A 95 -0.39 7.44 13.74
N TRP A 96 0.18 6.24 13.84
CA TRP A 96 1.45 5.91 13.18
C TRP A 96 1.37 5.94 11.65
N MET A 97 0.18 5.81 11.07
CA MET A 97 -0.05 5.82 9.61
C MET A 97 0.22 7.18 8.97
N ILE A 98 0.40 8.24 9.78
CA ILE A 98 0.84 9.53 9.26
C ILE A 98 2.27 9.48 8.71
N VAL A 99 3.12 8.59 9.25
CA VAL A 99 4.54 8.52 8.87
C VAL A 99 4.69 8.08 7.41
N PRO A 100 4.06 6.98 6.93
CA PRO A 100 4.13 6.61 5.51
C PRO A 100 3.51 7.65 4.55
N ILE A 101 2.57 8.48 5.02
CA ILE A 101 1.97 9.55 4.20
C ILE A 101 2.94 10.72 4.05
N LEU A 102 3.65 11.09 5.12
CA LEU A 102 4.53 12.26 5.13
C LEU A 102 5.97 11.95 4.69
N ALA A 103 6.45 10.72 4.84
CA ALA A 103 7.83 10.38 4.49
C ALA A 103 8.16 10.63 3.00
N PRO A 104 7.32 10.23 2.02
CA PRO A 104 7.60 10.52 0.60
C PRO A 104 7.62 12.02 0.24
N PRO A 105 6.63 12.85 0.59
CA PRO A 105 6.66 14.28 0.25
C PRO A 105 7.78 15.03 0.97
N ILE A 106 8.16 14.63 2.19
CA ILE A 106 9.34 15.18 2.87
C ILE A 106 10.61 14.78 2.12
N GLY A 107 10.75 13.51 1.74
CA GLY A 107 11.90 13.03 0.95
C GLY A 107 12.06 13.78 -0.39
N HIS A 108 10.95 14.08 -1.07
CA HIS A 108 10.95 14.88 -2.29
C HIS A 108 11.27 16.36 -2.05
N SER A 109 10.61 17.00 -1.08
CA SER A 109 10.70 18.46 -0.92
C SER A 109 11.91 18.95 -0.12
N LEU A 110 12.41 18.17 0.85
CA LEU A 110 13.52 18.56 1.70
C LEU A 110 14.80 18.95 0.94
N PRO A 111 15.32 18.15 -0.03
CA PRO A 111 16.53 18.54 -0.76
C PRO A 111 16.32 19.84 -1.56
N ILE A 112 15.16 19.99 -2.20
CA ILE A 112 14.84 21.19 -2.99
C ILE A 112 14.79 22.45 -2.10
N LEU A 113 14.19 22.34 -0.90
CA LEU A 113 14.14 23.43 0.08
C LEU A 113 15.53 23.79 0.64
N LEU A 114 16.48 22.85 0.60
CA LEU A 114 17.89 23.09 0.97
C LEU A 114 18.72 23.65 -0.20
N GLY A 115 18.11 23.97 -1.33
CA GLY A 115 18.78 24.54 -2.50
C GLY A 115 19.51 23.50 -3.37
N VAL A 116 19.23 22.21 -3.16
CA VAL A 116 19.73 21.15 -4.04
C VAL A 116 19.00 21.24 -5.38
N ALA A 117 19.76 21.19 -6.49
CA ALA A 117 19.19 21.23 -7.82
C ALA A 117 18.19 20.09 -8.03
N ASP A 118 17.07 20.44 -8.64
CA ASP A 118 16.07 19.48 -9.10
C ASP A 118 16.75 18.48 -10.06
N HIS A 119 16.39 17.20 -9.97
CA HIS A 119 17.01 16.08 -10.72
C HIS A 119 18.49 15.81 -10.40
N SER A 120 19.01 16.30 -9.27
CA SER A 120 20.31 15.84 -8.78
C SER A 120 20.23 14.41 -8.22
N PRO A 121 21.32 13.62 -8.27
CA PRO A 121 21.34 12.28 -7.68
C PRO A 121 20.98 12.27 -6.18
N LEU A 122 21.27 13.35 -5.47
CA LEU A 122 20.92 13.50 -4.05
C LEU A 122 19.40 13.64 -3.86
N ALA A 123 18.72 14.38 -4.74
CA ALA A 123 17.26 14.50 -4.71
C ALA A 123 16.59 13.16 -4.99
N GLU A 124 17.05 12.43 -6.02
CA GLU A 124 16.53 11.10 -6.37
C GLU A 124 16.71 10.09 -5.22
N VAL A 125 17.88 10.09 -4.57
CA VAL A 125 18.14 9.21 -3.42
C VAL A 125 17.23 9.56 -2.24
N SER A 126 17.01 10.86 -1.99
CA SER A 126 16.13 11.32 -0.92
C SER A 126 14.67 10.92 -1.15
N GLU A 127 14.19 11.03 -2.40
CA GLU A 127 12.86 10.55 -2.81
C GLU A 127 12.74 9.03 -2.61
N ALA A 128 13.73 8.27 -3.07
CA ALA A 128 13.76 6.82 -2.94
C ALA A 128 13.74 6.38 -1.47
N ILE A 129 14.47 7.08 -0.58
CA ILE A 129 14.44 6.82 0.86
C ILE A 129 13.05 7.10 1.45
N GLY A 130 12.42 8.23 1.09
CA GLY A 130 11.07 8.57 1.55
C GLY A 130 10.04 7.51 1.17
N LEU A 131 10.06 7.06 -0.09
CA LEU A 131 9.23 5.96 -0.58
C LEU A 131 9.55 4.62 0.11
N ALA A 132 10.83 4.29 0.27
CA ALA A 132 11.25 3.05 0.91
C ALA A 132 10.78 2.96 2.37
N ILE A 133 10.79 4.07 3.11
CA ILE A 133 10.24 4.14 4.47
C ILE A 133 8.72 3.89 4.44
N ALA A 134 7.99 4.53 3.53
CA ALA A 134 6.55 4.37 3.42
C ALA A 134 6.14 2.92 3.09
N MET A 135 6.76 2.33 2.06
CA MET A 135 6.51 0.95 1.65
C MET A 135 6.98 -0.05 2.71
N GLY A 136 8.14 0.19 3.33
CA GLY A 136 8.70 -0.68 4.36
C GLY A 136 7.82 -0.76 5.61
N LEU A 137 7.35 0.39 6.11
CA LEU A 137 6.44 0.44 7.26
C LEU A 137 5.08 -0.19 6.95
N SER A 138 4.53 0.08 5.77
CA SER A 138 3.24 -0.47 5.35
C SER A 138 3.33 -1.99 5.14
N GLY A 139 4.38 -2.46 4.48
CA GLY A 139 4.67 -3.88 4.30
C GLY A 139 4.87 -4.62 5.62
N LEU A 140 5.65 -4.03 6.55
CA LEU A 140 5.83 -4.60 7.89
C LEU A 140 4.49 -4.71 8.65
N ALA A 141 3.64 -3.69 8.56
CA ALA A 141 2.33 -3.70 9.19
C ALA A 141 1.43 -4.81 8.63
N VAL A 142 1.40 -5.01 7.31
CA VAL A 142 0.65 -6.10 6.67
C VAL A 142 1.23 -7.46 7.07
N PHE A 143 2.55 -7.63 6.99
CA PHE A 143 3.22 -8.90 7.31
C PHE A 143 3.03 -9.31 8.77
N ALA A 144 3.19 -8.38 9.71
CA ALA A 144 2.98 -8.65 11.13
C ALA A 144 1.56 -9.15 11.43
N ARG A 145 0.56 -8.63 10.71
CA ARG A 145 -0.85 -9.03 10.86
C ARG A 145 -1.11 -10.40 10.22
N ALA A 146 -0.58 -10.65 9.03
CA ALA A 146 -0.64 -11.98 8.41
C ALA A 146 0.02 -13.04 9.31
N ALA A 147 1.17 -12.74 9.92
CA ALA A 147 1.82 -13.63 10.87
C ALA A 147 1.01 -13.84 12.16
N ALA A 148 0.29 -12.83 12.64
CA ALA A 148 -0.59 -12.95 13.80
C ALA A 148 -1.82 -13.85 13.51
N SER A 149 -2.46 -13.69 12.35
CA SER A 149 -3.64 -14.49 11.97
C SER A 149 -3.30 -15.97 11.79
N ILE A 150 -2.16 -16.29 11.16
CA ILE A 150 -1.68 -17.67 11.02
C ILE A 150 -1.41 -18.31 12.39
N ARG A 151 -0.80 -17.56 13.33
CA ARG A 151 -0.54 -18.05 14.69
C ARG A 151 -1.84 -18.33 15.45
N ALA A 152 -2.83 -17.45 15.33
CA ALA A 152 -4.14 -17.64 15.95
C ALA A 152 -4.85 -18.90 15.42
N ALA A 153 -4.83 -19.12 14.10
CA ALA A 153 -5.42 -20.30 13.46
C ALA A 153 -4.71 -21.62 13.87
N ARG A 154 -3.39 -21.59 14.06
CA ARG A 154 -2.64 -22.77 14.56
C ARG A 154 -3.02 -23.10 16.00
N ARG A 155 -3.18 -22.08 16.86
CA ARG A 155 -3.57 -22.26 18.26
C ARG A 155 -4.97 -22.87 18.40
N SER A 156 -5.93 -22.41 17.59
CA SER A 156 -7.29 -22.97 17.61
C SER A 156 -7.35 -24.41 17.11
N ARG A 157 -6.51 -24.79 16.14
CA ARG A 157 -6.40 -26.18 15.67
C ARG A 157 -5.79 -27.10 16.74
N ALA A 158 -4.75 -26.65 17.44
CA ALA A 158 -4.12 -27.42 18.52
C ALA A 158 -5.05 -27.63 19.73
N SER A 159 -5.93 -26.67 20.04
CA SER A 159 -6.94 -26.86 21.10
C SER A 159 -8.09 -27.80 20.70
N ARG A 160 -8.29 -28.04 19.40
CA ARG A 160 -9.39 -28.88 18.89
C ARG A 160 -9.00 -30.35 18.72
N SER A 161 -7.72 -30.69 18.84
CA SER A 161 -7.23 -32.08 18.87
C SER A 161 -7.26 -32.67 20.28
N TRP A 162 -8.41 -32.61 20.96
CA TRP A 162 -8.67 -33.54 22.06
C TRP A 162 -8.93 -34.92 21.45
N PRO A 163 -8.31 -35.99 21.98
CA PRO A 163 -8.54 -37.32 21.45
C PRO A 163 -9.99 -37.72 21.74
N ILE A 164 -10.77 -37.93 20.69
CA ILE A 164 -12.00 -38.72 20.75
C ILE A 164 -11.54 -40.17 20.95
N PHE A 165 -11.10 -40.51 22.16
CA PHE A 165 -11.09 -41.91 22.57
C PHE A 165 -12.50 -42.22 23.07
N PRO A 166 -13.30 -43.01 22.34
CA PRO A 166 -14.49 -43.58 22.93
C PRO A 166 -14.03 -44.46 24.09
N ALA A 167 -14.47 -44.14 25.30
CA ALA A 167 -14.30 -45.02 26.44
C ALA A 167 -15.05 -46.32 26.12
N ILE A 168 -14.31 -47.39 25.80
CA ILE A 168 -14.85 -48.74 25.70
C ILE A 168 -14.99 -49.23 27.14
N SER A 169 -16.19 -49.18 27.67
CA SER A 169 -16.55 -49.84 28.93
C SER A 169 -16.84 -51.33 28.67
N PRO A 170 -16.16 -52.28 29.35
CA PRO A 170 -16.53 -53.68 29.36
C PRO A 170 -17.80 -53.96 30.18
#